data_AF-A0A8T8HYE4-F1
#
_entry.id   AF-A0A8T8HYE4-F1
#
_cell.length_a   1.000
_cell.length_b   1.000
_cell.length_c   1.000
_cell.angle_alpha   90.00
_cell.angle_beta   90.00
_cell.angle_gamma   90.00
#
_symmetry.space_group_name_H-M   'P 1'
#
loop_
_entity.id
_entity.type
_entity.pdbx_description
1 polymer ?
#
loop_
_entity_poly.entity_id
_entity_poly.type
_entity_poly.pdbx_seq_one_letter_code
_entity_poly.pdbx_strand_id
1 'polypeptide(L)'
;ALRRVELRNLVGNLGGLALMVLCGVQVPSSFWPEPLHAVAQVLPVTHGLEAVRSLLAGGPTGAVLGPAAVELCVAAGWFGVAALSFRRFAESGRRTGTIEFGD
;
A
#
# COMPACT_ATOMS: atom_id res chain seq x y z
N ALA A 1 4.73 -16.61 -20.74
CA ALA A 1 4.22 -15.23 -20.56
C ALA A 1 2.96 -15.16 -19.68
N LEU A 2 1.91 -15.95 -19.94
CA LEU A 2 0.62 -15.91 -19.23
C LEU A 2 0.71 -16.02 -17.70
N ARG A 3 1.54 -16.93 -17.17
CA ARG A 3 1.73 -17.14 -15.72
C ARG A 3 2.22 -15.89 -14.97
N ARG A 4 3.01 -15.02 -15.62
CA ARG A 4 3.48 -13.74 -15.01
C ARG A 4 2.37 -12.69 -14.95
N VAL A 5 1.45 -12.71 -15.91
CA VAL A 5 0.29 -11.80 -15.94
C VAL A 5 -0.75 -12.20 -14.90
N GLU A 6 -1.04 -13.50 -14.77
CA GLU A 6 -1.93 -14.01 -13.72
C GLU A 6 -1.39 -13.76 -12.31
N LEU A 7 -0.11 -14.04 -12.06
CA LEU A 7 0.51 -13.77 -10.75
C LEU A 7 0.43 -12.28 -10.38
N ARG A 8 0.67 -11.37 -11.35
CA ARG A 8 0.53 -9.93 -11.14
C ARG A 8 -0.91 -9.55 -10.77
N ASN A 9 -1.89 -10.11 -11.48
CA ASN A 9 -3.31 -9.84 -11.22
C ASN A 9 -3.75 -10.39 -9.86
N LEU A 10 -3.28 -11.57 -9.48
CA LEU A 10 -3.53 -12.17 -8.17
C LEU A 10 -2.95 -11.30 -7.05
N VAL A 11 -1.69 -10.87 -7.17
CA VAL A 11 -1.05 -10.00 -6.18
C VAL A 11 -1.79 -8.67 -6.05
N GLY A 12 -2.19 -8.06 -7.17
CA GLY A 12 -2.97 -6.82 -7.15
C GLY A 12 -4.34 -6.98 -6.48
N ASN A 13 -5.06 -8.06 -6.80
CA ASN A 13 -6.36 -8.35 -6.19
C ASN A 13 -6.24 -8.71 -4.70
N LEU A 14 -5.28 -9.56 -4.32
CA LEU A 14 -5.00 -9.88 -2.92
C LEU A 14 -4.60 -8.64 -2.13
N GLY A 15 -3.76 -7.77 -2.70
CA GLY A 15 -3.41 -6.49 -2.09
C GLY A 15 -4.64 -5.60 -1.88
N GLY A 16 -5.48 -5.45 -2.90
CA GLY A 16 -6.72 -4.67 -2.79
C GLY A 16 -7.70 -5.23 -1.76
N LEU A 17 -7.88 -6.55 -1.72
CA LEU A 17 -8.72 -7.22 -0.73
C LEU A 17 -8.14 -7.11 0.68
N ALA A 18 -6.83 -7.22 0.83
CA ALA A 18 -6.15 -7.04 2.11
C ALA A 18 -6.33 -5.60 2.63
N LEU A 19 -6.22 -4.59 1.76
CA LEU A 19 -6.48 -3.20 2.14
C LEU A 19 -7.95 -3.00 2.57
N MET A 20 -8.91 -3.55 1.82
CA MET A 20 -10.33 -3.52 2.18
C MET A 20 -10.60 -4.11 3.58
N VAL A 21 -9.94 -5.21 3.94
CA VAL A 21 -10.15 -5.91 5.21
C VAL A 21 -9.37 -5.25 6.36
N LEU A 22 -8.11 -4.88 6.14
CA LEU A 22 -7.15 -4.54 7.19
C LEU A 22 -7.04 -3.04 7.46
N CYS A 23 -7.35 -2.16 6.51
CA CYS A 23 -7.33 -0.69 6.72
C CYS A 23 -8.50 -0.20 7.58
N GLY A 24 -9.26 -1.12 8.17
CA GLY A 24 -10.35 -0.81 9.08
C GLY A 24 -11.56 -0.16 8.43
N VAL A 25 -11.78 -0.39 7.13
CA VAL A 25 -12.99 0.04 6.40
C VAL A 25 -14.23 -0.67 6.96
N GLN A 26 -14.12 -1.97 7.23
CA GLN A 26 -15.22 -2.82 7.71
C GLN A 26 -15.24 -3.02 9.24
N VAL A 27 -14.07 -3.09 9.89
CA VAL A 27 -13.94 -3.33 11.34
C VAL A 27 -12.88 -2.37 11.92
N PRO A 28 -13.15 -1.66 13.03
CA PRO A 28 -12.16 -0.77 13.65
C PRO A 28 -10.82 -1.49 13.92
N SER A 29 -9.70 -0.83 13.64
CA SER A 29 -8.35 -1.40 13.79
C SER A 29 -8.00 -1.78 15.23
N SER A 30 -8.73 -1.24 16.22
CA SER A 30 -8.61 -1.55 17.65
C SER A 30 -9.11 -2.93 18.05
N PHE A 31 -9.85 -3.63 17.18
CA PHE A 31 -10.37 -4.97 17.46
C PHE A 31 -9.36 -6.09 17.12
N TRP A 32 -8.27 -5.76 16.43
CA TRP A 32 -7.26 -6.75 16.02
C TRP A 32 -6.26 -7.06 17.14
N PRO A 33 -5.81 -8.32 17.26
CA PRO A 33 -4.69 -8.67 18.14
C PRO A 33 -3.42 -7.94 17.73
N GLU A 34 -2.54 -7.69 18.70
CA GLU A 34 -1.37 -6.80 18.58
C GLU A 34 -0.52 -6.96 17.29
N PRO A 35 -0.23 -8.18 16.80
CA PRO A 35 0.56 -8.35 15.58
C PRO A 35 -0.17 -7.81 14.34
N LEU A 36 -1.49 -8.01 14.24
CA LEU A 36 -2.28 -7.50 13.12
C LEU A 36 -2.50 -5.99 13.24
N HIS A 37 -2.60 -5.48 14.47
CA HIS A 37 -2.65 -4.05 14.71
C HIS A 37 -1.39 -3.36 14.17
N ALA A 38 -0.20 -3.89 14.49
CA ALA A 38 1.06 -3.35 13.99
C ALA A 38 1.15 -3.35 12.45
N VAL A 39 0.66 -4.40 11.79
CA VAL A 39 0.60 -4.44 10.32
C VAL A 39 -0.36 -3.38 9.78
N ALA A 40 -1.54 -3.22 10.38
CA ALA A 40 -2.52 -2.22 9.95
C ALA A 40 -1.96 -0.79 10.02
N GLN A 41 -1.10 -0.48 10.99
CA GLN A 41 -0.43 0.83 11.10
C GLN A 41 0.57 1.11 9.96
N VAL A 42 1.10 0.09 9.30
CA VAL A 42 2.07 0.24 8.19
C VAL A 42 1.39 0.18 6.82
N LEU A 43 0.11 -0.22 6.79
CA LEU A 43 -0.65 -0.25 5.56
C LEU A 43 -1.02 1.17 5.10
N PRO A 44 -0.91 1.44 3.79
CA PRO A 44 -1.46 2.66 3.23
C PRO A 44 -2.99 2.64 3.42
N VAL A 45 -3.59 3.81 3.57
CA VAL A 45 -5.02 4.11 3.76
C VAL A 45 -5.52 4.08 5.22
N THR A 46 -4.81 3.43 6.16
CA THR A 46 -5.29 3.30 7.55
C THR A 46 -5.44 4.65 8.26
N HIS A 47 -4.41 5.51 8.22
CA HIS A 47 -4.43 6.79 8.91
C HIS A 47 -5.22 7.85 8.13
N GLY A 48 -5.23 7.76 6.80
CA GLY A 48 -6.07 8.60 5.95
C GLY A 48 -7.56 8.40 6.23
N LEU A 49 -8.00 7.15 6.42
CA LEU A 49 -9.39 6.84 6.74
C LEU A 49 -9.79 7.35 8.13
N GLU A 50 -8.89 7.28 9.11
CA GLU A 50 -9.09 7.87 10.43
C GLU A 50 -9.23 9.39 10.36
N ALA A 51 -8.38 10.07 9.58
CA ALA A 51 -8.49 11.50 9.34
C ALA A 51 -9.85 11.89 8.75
N VAL A 52 -10.33 11.14 7.74
CA VAL A 52 -11.66 11.37 7.12
C VAL A 52 -12.78 11.18 8.13
N ARG A 53 -12.72 10.14 8.97
CA ARG A 53 -13.72 9.90 10.02
C ARG A 53 -13.73 11.00 11.08
N SER A 54 -12.57 11.43 11.54
CA SER A 54 -12.44 12.56 12.48
C SER A 54 -12.98 13.86 11.89
N LEU A 55 -12.76 14.10 10.58
CA LEU A 55 -13.31 15.25 9.88
C LEU A 55 -14.85 15.19 9.82
N LEU A 56 -15.41 14.03 9.46
CA LEU A 56 -16.87 13.82 9.40
C LEU A 56 -17.54 13.93 10.77
N ALA A 57 -16.83 13.54 11.84
CA ALA A 57 -17.30 13.68 13.21
C ALA A 57 -17.22 15.13 13.74
N GLY A 58 -16.73 16.08 12.94
CA GLY A 58 -16.55 17.47 13.37
C GLY A 58 -15.38 17.67 14.34
N GLY A 59 -14.40 16.77 14.31
CA GLY A 59 -13.23 16.82 15.18
C GLY A 59 -12.33 18.03 14.91
N PRO A 60 -11.49 18.44 15.88
CA PRO A 60 -10.58 19.56 15.72
C PRO A 60 -9.55 19.29 14.62
N THR A 61 -9.05 20.34 13.96
CA THR A 61 -8.12 20.23 12.82
C THR A 61 -6.87 19.41 13.12
N GLY A 62 -6.39 19.44 14.37
CA GLY A 62 -5.25 18.62 14.82
C GLY A 62 -5.50 17.11 14.77
N ALA A 63 -6.75 16.67 14.98
CA ALA A 63 -7.16 15.27 14.88
C ALA A 63 -7.24 14.77 13.42
N VAL A 64 -7.17 15.68 12.45
CA VAL A 64 -7.15 15.37 11.01
C VAL A 64 -5.72 15.47 10.46
N LEU A 65 -5.00 16.55 10.81
CA LEU A 65 -3.65 16.82 10.29
C LEU A 65 -2.60 15.81 10.77
N GLY A 66 -2.68 15.36 12.03
CA GLY A 66 -1.75 14.37 12.57
C GLY A 66 -1.79 13.05 11.78
N PRO A 67 -2.95 12.37 11.72
CA PRO A 67 -3.08 11.13 10.95
C PRO A 67 -2.80 11.33 9.45
N ALA A 68 -3.20 12.46 8.86
CA ALA A 68 -2.91 12.76 7.46
C ALA A 68 -1.40 12.89 7.18
N ALA A 69 -0.61 13.47 8.09
CA ALA A 69 0.84 13.57 7.96
C ALA A 69 1.50 12.18 8.06
N VAL A 70 1.05 11.34 8.99
CA VAL A 70 1.55 9.96 9.12
C VAL A 70 1.25 9.15 7.85
N GLU A 71 0.02 9.27 7.33
CA GLU A 71 -0.38 8.63 6.07
C GLU A 71 0.54 9.04 4.92
N LEU A 72 0.88 10.32 4.82
CA LEU A 72 1.78 10.82 3.80
C LEU A 72 3.19 10.22 3.91
N CYS A 73 3.70 10.04 5.14
CA CYS A 73 4.98 9.36 5.38
C CYS A 73 4.93 7.89 4.97
N VAL A 74 3.84 7.18 5.31
CA VAL A 74 3.64 5.78 4.91
C VAL A 74 3.57 5.65 3.39
N ALA A 75 2.79 6.52 2.74
CA ALA A 75 2.69 6.57 1.28
C ALA A 75 4.04 6.85 0.62
N ALA A 76 4.82 7.79 1.16
CA ALA A 76 6.17 8.08 0.67
C ALA A 76 7.12 6.88 0.83
N GLY A 77 7.02 6.14 1.94
CA GLY A 77 7.78 4.91 2.15
C GLY A 77 7.45 3.84 1.11
N TRP A 78 6.16 3.58 0.87
CA TRP A 78 5.70 2.64 -0.15
C TRP A 78 6.08 3.08 -1.57
N PHE A 79 6.00 4.38 -1.86
CA PHE A 79 6.47 4.94 -3.12
C PHE A 79 7.98 4.69 -3.32
N GLY A 80 8.78 4.85 -2.28
CA GLY A 80 10.21 4.54 -2.29
C GLY A 80 10.48 3.06 -2.60
N VAL A 81 9.78 2.15 -1.94
CA VAL A 81 9.87 0.70 -2.20
C VAL A 81 9.50 0.36 -3.64
N ALA A 82 8.41 0.95 -4.16
CA ALA A 82 8.00 0.76 -5.53
C ALA A 82 9.05 1.29 -6.52
N ALA A 83 9.54 2.52 -6.31
CA ALA A 83 10.54 3.14 -7.16
C ALA A 83 11.85 2.33 -7.19
N LEU A 84 12.32 1.84 -6.04
CA LEU A 84 13.51 0.98 -5.95
C LEU A 84 13.30 -0.36 -6.67
N SER A 85 12.13 -0.97 -6.51
CA SER A 85 11.77 -2.21 -7.19
C SER A 85 11.76 -2.02 -8.71
N PHE A 86 11.15 -0.95 -9.20
CA PHE A 86 11.16 -0.59 -10.62
C PHE A 86 12.57 -0.31 -11.15
N ARG A 87 13.40 0.43 -10.40
CA ARG A 87 14.80 0.70 -10.79
C ARG A 87 15.59 -0.59 -10.93
N ARG A 88 15.47 -1.51 -9.97
CA ARG A 88 16.13 -2.83 -10.02
C ARG A 88 15.64 -3.67 -11.19
N PHE A 89 14.34 -3.65 -11.47
CA PHE A 89 13.79 -4.38 -12.60
C PHE A 89 14.27 -3.80 -13.95
N ALA A 90 14.31 -2.47 -14.06
CA ALA A 90 14.80 -1.78 -15.25
C ALA A 90 16.30 -1.99 -15.47
N GLU A 91 17.11 -1.98 -14.41
CA GLU A 91 18.54 -2.31 -14.46
C GLU A 91 18.80 -3.76 -14.85
N SER A 92 18.06 -4.71 -14.27
CA SER A 92 18.16 -6.13 -14.61
C SER A 92 17.72 -6.40 -16.05
N GLY A 93 16.71 -5.70 -16.54
CA GLY A 93 16.27 -5.76 -17.93
C GLY A 93 17.35 -5.31 -18.91
N ARG A 94 18.05 -4.20 -18.62
CA ARG A 94 19.21 -3.74 -19.42
C ARG A 94 20.37 -4.72 -19.41
N ARG A 95 20.57 -5.43 -18.29
CA ARG A 95 21.68 -6.39 -18.13
C ARG A 95 21.43 -7.75 -18.80
N THR A 96 20.17 -8.10 -19.03
CA THR A 96 19.80 -9.42 -19.58
C THR A 96 19.93 -9.48 -21.11
N GLY A 97 19.94 -8.34 -21.82
CA GLY A 97 20.41 -8.27 -23.21
C GLY A 97 19.69 -9.18 -24.22
N THR A 98 18.54 -9.76 -23.90
CA THR A 98 17.74 -10.53 -24.86
C THR A 98 16.96 -9.58 -25.75
N ILE A 99 17.69 -8.96 -26.69
CA ILE A 99 17.12 -8.66 -28.00
C ILE A 99 16.99 -10.02 -28.68
N GLU A 100 15.83 -10.64 -28.51
CA GLU A 100 15.43 -11.74 -29.38
C GLU A 100 15.16 -11.10 -30.74
N PHE A 101 16.17 -11.13 -31.62
CA PHE A 101 15.96 -10.93 -33.03
C PHE A 101 15.15 -12.13 -33.50
N GLY A 102 13.84 -11.96 -33.64
CA GLY A 102 12.99 -13.00 -34.19
C GLY A 102 13.49 -13.40 -35.57
N ASP A 103 13.62 -14.70 -35.80
CA ASP A 103 13.63 -15.31 -37.14
C ASP A 103 12.23 -15.23 -37.77
#